data_AF-A0A699XH31-F1
#
_entry.id   AF-A0A699XH31-F1
#
_cell.length_a   1.000
_cell.length_b   1.000
_cell.length_c   1.000
_cell.angle_alpha   90.00
_cell.angle_beta   90.00
_cell.angle_gamma   90.00
#
_symmetry.space_group_name_H-M   'P 1'
#
loop_
_entity.id
_entity.type
_entity.pdbx_description
1 polymer ?
#
loop_
_entity_poly.entity_id
_entity_poly.type
_entity_poly.pdbx_seq_one_letter_code
_entity_poly.pdbx_strand_id
1 'polypeptide(L)'
;LIGVYNSTTVQPDGSFLFGGNYSAMSDYSYSIVRVTADGELDTSFADNGTLLFEQSFGLQGQSAVTVQPDGKIIVAGTSTTYD
;
A
#
# COMPACT_ATOMS: atom_id res chain seq x y z
N LEU A 1 3.99 11.52 -6.44
CA LEU A 1 4.04 10.26 -5.69
C LEU A 1 5.49 10.03 -5.27
N ILE A 2 5.86 10.25 -4.01
CA ILE A 2 7.22 10.00 -3.51
C ILE A 2 7.14 8.74 -2.64
N GLY A 3 7.37 7.60 -3.26
CA GLY A 3 7.35 6.28 -2.62
C GLY A 3 7.97 5.23 -3.55
N VAL A 4 8.57 4.20 -2.96
CA VAL A 4 9.09 3.05 -3.72
C VAL A 4 8.15 1.89 -3.48
N TYR A 5 7.39 1.51 -4.53
CA TYR A 5 6.47 0.38 -4.49
C TYR A 5 7.21 -0.91 -4.84
N ASN A 6 7.31 -1.80 -3.87
CA ASN A 6 8.01 -3.08 -3.99
C ASN A 6 7.05 -4.29 -3.96
N SER A 7 5.74 -4.05 -3.89
CA SER A 7 4.71 -5.08 -3.91
C SER A 7 3.54 -4.67 -4.81
N THR A 8 2.97 -5.64 -5.51
CA THR A 8 1.78 -5.45 -6.35
C THR A 8 0.85 -6.66 -6.29
N THR A 9 -0.46 -6.42 -6.38
CA THR A 9 -1.47 -7.48 -6.55
C THR A 9 -2.61 -6.97 -7.41
N VAL A 10 -3.21 -7.89 -8.18
CA VAL A 10 -4.42 -7.65 -8.97
C VAL A 10 -5.64 -7.99 -8.11
N GLN A 11 -6.70 -7.19 -8.22
CA GLN A 11 -8.00 -7.41 -7.59
C GLN A 11 -8.98 -8.11 -8.57
N PRO A 12 -10.06 -8.74 -8.07
CA PRO A 12 -11.03 -9.43 -8.94
C PRO A 12 -11.68 -8.55 -10.01
N ASP A 13 -11.78 -7.24 -9.78
CA ASP A 13 -12.31 -6.26 -10.72
C ASP A 13 -11.28 -5.76 -11.75
N GLY A 14 -10.06 -6.30 -11.73
CA GLY A 14 -8.96 -5.93 -12.63
C GLY A 14 -8.17 -4.71 -12.19
N SER A 15 -8.56 -4.03 -11.11
CA SER A 15 -7.74 -2.98 -10.49
C SER A 15 -6.48 -3.56 -9.84
N PHE A 16 -5.51 -2.70 -9.56
CA PHE A 16 -4.22 -3.05 -8.99
C PHE A 16 -4.03 -2.33 -7.66
N LEU A 17 -3.40 -3.01 -6.71
CA LEU A 17 -2.86 -2.39 -5.50
C LEU A 17 -1.34 -2.41 -5.56
N PHE A 18 -0.72 -1.28 -5.26
CA PHE A 18 0.72 -1.13 -5.13
C PHE A 18 1.05 -0.77 -3.69
N GLY A 19 1.85 -1.61 -3.04
CA GLY A 19 2.32 -1.40 -1.68
C GLY A 19 3.79 -1.05 -1.62
N GLY A 20 4.17 -0.09 -0.79
CA GLY A 20 5.57 0.25 -0.61
C GLY A 20 5.87 1.33 0.40
N ASN A 21 7.17 1.56 0.59
CA ASN A 21 7.69 2.56 1.50
C ASN A 21 7.24 3.96 1.09
N TYR A 22 6.80 4.72 2.08
CA TYR A 22 6.34 6.10 1.94
C TYR A 22 7.19 6.98 2.86
N SER A 23 7.77 8.05 2.31
CA SER A 23 8.70 8.90 3.05
C SER A 23 8.45 10.40 2.84
N ALA A 24 7.27 10.76 2.31
CA ALA A 24 6.93 12.16 2.06
C ALA A 24 6.49 12.90 3.33
N MET A 25 6.09 12.18 4.37
CA MET A 25 5.62 12.72 5.65
C MET A 25 6.26 11.93 6.79
N SER A 26 6.64 12.62 7.87
CA SER A 26 7.38 12.01 9.00
C SER A 26 6.61 10.89 9.71
N ASP A 27 5.28 10.98 9.72
CA ASP A 27 4.44 10.15 10.57
C ASP A 27 4.00 8.85 9.88
N TYR A 28 4.37 8.67 8.61
CA TYR A 28 3.97 7.53 7.79
C TYR A 28 5.19 6.85 7.19
N SER A 29 5.21 5.52 7.20
CA SER A 29 6.33 4.73 6.67
C SER A 29 5.96 3.91 5.44
N TYR A 30 4.66 3.71 5.20
CA TYR A 30 4.19 2.81 4.15
C TYR A 30 2.88 3.31 3.55
N SER A 31 2.65 2.99 2.28
CA SER A 31 1.42 3.34 1.57
C SER A 31 0.93 2.21 0.67
N ILE A 32 -0.38 2.18 0.46
CA ILE A 32 -1.03 1.43 -0.62
C ILE A 32 -1.67 2.41 -1.57
N VAL A 33 -1.38 2.30 -2.86
CA VAL A 33 -2.05 3.05 -3.92
C VAL A 33 -2.91 2.08 -4.74
N ARG A 34 -4.12 2.52 -5.10
CA ARG A 34 -5.00 1.77 -5.99
C ARG A 34 -5.06 2.40 -7.37
N VAL A 35 -4.94 1.56 -8.39
CA VAL A 35 -5.00 1.94 -9.80
C VAL A 35 -6.10 1.13 -10.46
N THR A 36 -6.92 1.75 -11.29
CA THR A 36 -8.01 1.09 -12.03
C THR A 36 -7.45 0.10 -13.06
N ALA A 37 -8.32 -0.73 -13.62
CA ALA A 37 -7.93 -1.67 -14.69
C ALA A 37 -7.35 -0.94 -15.93
N ASP A 38 -7.75 0.31 -16.14
CA ASP A 38 -7.28 1.15 -17.25
C ASP A 38 -5.96 1.87 -16.95
N GLY A 39 -5.38 1.67 -15.77
CA GLY A 39 -4.08 2.26 -15.39
C GLY A 39 -4.17 3.66 -14.75
N GLU A 40 -5.37 4.15 -14.47
CA GLU A 40 -5.59 5.46 -13.83
C GLU A 40 -5.65 5.36 -12.31
N LEU A 41 -5.27 6.42 -11.58
CA LEU A 41 -5.40 6.45 -10.12
C LEU A 41 -6.89 6.34 -9.72
N ASP A 42 -7.21 5.36 -8.88
CA ASP A 42 -8.57 5.21 -8.35
C ASP A 42 -8.77 6.17 -7.16
N THR A 43 -9.22 7.39 -7.44
CA THR A 43 -9.43 8.43 -6.41
C THR A 43 -10.55 8.12 -5.43
N SER A 44 -11.38 7.10 -5.69
CA SER A 44 -12.42 6.65 -4.77
C SER A 44 -11.90 5.77 -3.64
N PHE A 45 -10.66 5.29 -3.74
CA PHE A 45 -10.04 4.45 -2.74
C PHE A 45 -9.39 5.27 -1.61
N ALA A 46 -9.75 4.97 -0.36
CA ALA A 46 -9.18 5.58 0.84
C ALA A 46 -9.13 7.13 0.76
N ASP A 47 -7.97 7.75 0.95
CA ASP A 47 -7.78 9.18 0.76
C ASP A 47 -7.20 9.45 -0.64
N ASN A 48 -8.08 9.82 -1.57
CA ASN A 48 -7.72 10.19 -2.95
C ASN A 48 -6.80 9.18 -3.66
N GLY A 49 -7.08 7.88 -3.48
CA GLY A 49 -6.37 6.77 -4.09
C GLY A 49 -5.19 6.24 -3.29
N THR A 50 -4.94 6.77 -2.10
CA THR A 50 -3.84 6.33 -1.23
C THR A 50 -4.33 6.01 0.17
N LEU A 51 -3.90 4.85 0.69
CA LEU A 51 -4.00 4.50 2.10
C LEU A 51 -2.61 4.62 2.72
N LEU A 52 -2.47 5.44 3.76
CA LEU A 52 -1.21 5.64 4.47
C LEU A 52 -1.19 4.85 5.78
N PHE A 53 -0.04 4.25 6.09
CA PHE A 53 0.20 3.52 7.33
C PHE A 53 1.16 4.31 8.19
N GLU A 54 0.74 4.57 9.43
CA GLU A 54 1.56 5.28 10.40
C GLU A 54 2.87 4.52 10.66
N GLN A 55 3.92 5.27 10.98
CA GLN A 55 5.22 4.70 11.34
C GLN A 55 5.13 3.79 12.57
N SER A 56 4.12 3.96 13.42
CA SER A 56 3.81 3.12 14.58
C SER A 56 3.56 1.65 14.22
N PHE A 57 3.14 1.35 12.98
CA PHE A 57 3.00 -0.02 12.49
C PHE A 57 4.33 -0.69 12.15
N GLY A 58 5.43 0.08 12.13
CA GLY A 58 6.79 -0.42 11.92
C GLY A 58 7.08 -0.90 10.52
N LEU A 59 6.12 -0.90 9.59
CA LEU A 59 6.30 -1.39 8.23
C LEU A 59 7.37 -0.58 7.49
N GLN A 60 8.55 -1.20 7.33
CA GLN A 60 9.71 -0.62 6.67
C GLN A 60 10.47 -1.73 5.91
N GLY A 61 10.83 -1.46 4.66
CA GLY A 61 11.60 -2.39 3.83
C GLY A 61 10.73 -3.27 2.92
N GLN A 62 10.97 -4.59 2.94
CA GLN A 62 10.28 -5.53 2.06
C GLN A 62 8.87 -5.83 2.58
N SER A 63 7.94 -5.90 1.64
CA SER A 63 6.54 -6.16 1.92
C SER A 63 5.90 -7.00 0.81
N ALA A 64 4.76 -7.58 1.16
CA ALA A 64 3.83 -8.24 0.26
C ALA A 64 2.41 -7.74 0.54
N VAL A 65 1.63 -7.59 -0.52
CA VAL A 65 0.22 -7.23 -0.48
C VAL A 65 -0.56 -8.31 -1.22
N THR A 66 -1.68 -8.75 -0.64
CA THR A 66 -2.61 -9.67 -1.30
C THR A 66 -4.04 -9.29 -0.94
N VAL A 67 -5.00 -9.82 -1.71
CA VAL A 67 -6.43 -9.56 -1.51
C VAL A 67 -7.15 -10.87 -1.28
N GLN A 68 -7.93 -10.93 -0.20
CA GLN A 68 -8.78 -12.06 0.13
C GLN A 68 -10.03 -12.08 -0.77
N PRO A 69 -10.70 -13.23 -0.96
CA PRO A 69 -11.92 -13.31 -1.77
C PRO A 69 -13.07 -12.40 -1.33
N ASP A 70 -13.08 -11.98 -0.06
CA ASP A 70 -14.06 -11.05 0.50
C ASP A 70 -13.67 -9.57 0.34
N GLY A 71 -12.59 -9.29 -0.39
CA GLY A 71 -12.11 -7.94 -0.68
C GLY A 71 -11.19 -7.34 0.38
N LYS A 72 -10.90 -8.04 1.48
CA LYS A 72 -9.93 -7.55 2.47
C LYS A 72 -8.51 -7.55 1.91
N ILE A 73 -7.75 -6.51 2.26
CA ILE A 73 -6.34 -6.36 1.87
C ILE A 73 -5.48 -6.85 3.03
N ILE A 74 -4.58 -7.79 2.75
CA ILE A 74 -3.54 -8.23 3.69
C ILE A 74 -2.24 -7.56 3.28
N VAL A 75 -1.58 -6.92 4.25
CA VAL A 75 -0.20 -6.44 4.13
C VAL A 75 0.67 -7.20 5.11
N ALA A 76 1.76 -7.74 4.61
CA ALA A 76 2.82 -8.33 5.41
C ALA A 76 4.14 -7.64 5.07
N GLY A 77 5.02 -7.46 6.05
CA GLY A 77 6.31 -6.83 5.83
C GLY A 77 7.21 -6.92 7.05
N THR A 78 8.43 -6.45 6.88
CA THR A 78 9.39 -6.35 7.97
C THR A 78 9.19 -5.07 8.78
N SER A 79 9.49 -5.15 10.07
CA SER A 79 9.67 -3.98 10.92
C SER A 79 11.10 -3.90 11.40
N THR A 80 11.67 -2.69 11.36
CA THR A 80 13.01 -2.40 11.88
C THR A 80 12.96 -1.62 13.18
N THR A 81 11.79 -1.47 13.80
CA THR A 81 11.72 -0.85 15.12
C THR A 81 12.47 -1.73 16.11
N TYR A 82 13.58 -1.23 16.63
CA TYR A 82 14.22 -1.79 17.81
C TYR A 82 13.30 -1.50 19.00
N ASP A 83 12.98 -2.52 19.80
CA ASP A 83 12.38 -2.34 21.13
C ASP A 83 13.24 -1.41 22.01
#